data_AF-A0A2T4CYY4-F1
#
_entry.id   AF-A0A2T4CYY4-F1
#
_cell.length_a   1.000
_cell.length_b   1.000
_cell.length_c   1.000
_cell.angle_alpha   90.00
_cell.angle_beta   90.00
_cell.angle_gamma   90.00
#
_symmetry.space_group_name_H-M   'P 1'
#
loop_
_entity.id
_entity.type
_entity.pdbx_description
1 polymer ?
#
loop_
_entity_poly.entity_id
_entity_poly.type
_entity_poly.pdbx_seq_one_letter_code
_entity_poly.pdbx_strand_id
1 'polypeptide(L)'
;MSNEMVARLALVNELDDDTRVVENRLYEKEALDYIYNQNITEYSVCVHILANQLQCKDLFVAFQICSIITRLVLNFPKRLIGKVLVSAKIHDILGIPKGHEFEDRMQQGIRNHNLGILYYLICCALPKDSAEKKTKIVPGIEKALSRLGLSLKTMSDEAAKEVDEIGQELSGSKLSVIGVLSQSGVDNFQKIPFSSTSLDFSKLSLPTVYLGDGVEARVFGNEENLLNNIGIEEIFDELYEGHEWVERFSEACTA
;
A
#
# COMPACT_ATOMS: atom_id res chain seq x y z
N MET A 1 -7.34 5.65 -3.87
CA MET A 1 -7.21 7.05 -3.41
C MET A 1 -6.04 7.81 -4.02
N SER A 2 -4.77 7.56 -3.66
CA SER A 2 -3.65 8.30 -4.27
C SER A 2 -3.72 8.30 -5.81
N ASN A 3 -4.01 7.14 -6.43
CA ASN A 3 -4.17 7.06 -7.89
C ASN A 3 -5.32 7.88 -8.45
N GLU A 4 -6.49 7.84 -7.79
CA GLU A 4 -7.65 8.65 -8.18
C GLU A 4 -7.32 10.13 -8.09
N MET A 5 -6.63 10.52 -7.02
CA MET A 5 -6.25 11.91 -6.83
C MET A 5 -5.23 12.40 -7.84
N VAL A 6 -4.23 11.57 -8.12
CA VAL A 6 -3.23 11.85 -9.16
C VAL A 6 -3.88 11.89 -10.55
N ALA A 7 -4.83 11.01 -10.85
CA ALA A 7 -5.53 10.98 -12.13
C ALA A 7 -6.38 12.24 -12.32
N ARG A 8 -7.15 12.65 -11.31
CA ARG A 8 -7.94 13.89 -11.37
C ARG A 8 -7.04 15.11 -11.47
N LEU A 9 -5.94 15.16 -10.72
CA LEU A 9 -4.95 16.23 -10.84
C LEU A 9 -4.33 16.29 -12.25
N ALA A 10 -4.07 15.14 -12.89
CA ALA A 10 -3.58 15.10 -14.26
C ALA A 10 -4.61 15.71 -15.23
N LEU A 11 -5.89 15.37 -15.10
CA LEU A 11 -6.96 15.97 -15.91
C LEU A 11 -7.10 17.48 -15.69
N VAL A 12 -6.99 17.94 -14.44
CA VAL A 12 -7.02 19.38 -14.11
C VAL A 12 -5.83 20.10 -14.75
N ASN A 13 -4.67 19.46 -14.83
CA ASN A 13 -3.48 20.05 -15.44
C ASN A 13 -3.58 20.22 -16.97
N GLU A 14 -4.47 19.47 -17.64
CA GLU A 14 -4.75 19.62 -19.08
C GLU A 14 -5.69 20.80 -19.39
N LEU A 15 -6.26 21.45 -18.37
CA LEU A 15 -7.11 22.63 -18.54
C LEU A 15 -6.28 23.88 -18.89
N ASP A 16 -6.95 24.85 -19.51
CA ASP A 16 -6.40 26.19 -19.71
C ASP A 16 -6.02 26.88 -18.39
N ASP A 17 -5.08 27.82 -18.44
CA ASP A 17 -4.45 28.39 -17.24
C ASP A 17 -5.45 28.99 -16.24
N ASP A 18 -6.48 29.70 -16.71
CA ASP A 18 -7.48 30.34 -15.86
C ASP A 18 -8.38 29.30 -15.19
N THR A 19 -8.88 28.32 -15.96
CA THR A 19 -9.73 27.24 -15.45
C THR A 19 -8.94 26.32 -14.52
N ARG A 20 -7.68 26.00 -14.86
CA ARG A 20 -6.79 25.16 -14.04
C ARG A 20 -6.57 25.74 -12.65
N VAL A 21 -6.42 27.07 -12.52
CA VAL A 21 -6.23 27.71 -11.20
C VAL A 21 -7.49 27.57 -10.34
N VAL A 22 -8.66 27.74 -10.93
CA VAL A 22 -9.95 27.59 -10.22
C VAL A 22 -10.17 26.14 -9.81
N GLU A 23 -10.03 25.21 -10.75
CA GLU A 23 -10.23 23.78 -10.52
C GLU A 23 -9.23 23.20 -9.52
N ASN A 24 -7.95 23.61 -9.57
CA ASN A 24 -6.98 23.20 -8.55
C ASN A 24 -7.40 23.64 -7.15
N ARG A 25 -7.90 24.87 -6.97
CA ARG A 25 -8.36 25.35 -5.65
C ARG A 25 -9.59 24.60 -5.17
N LEU A 26 -10.55 24.36 -6.06
CA LEU A 26 -11.73 23.55 -5.73
C LEU A 26 -11.32 22.14 -5.33
N TYR A 27 -10.39 21.55 -6.08
CA TYR A 27 -9.96 20.21 -5.86
C TYR A 27 -9.10 20.04 -4.59
N GLU A 28 -8.22 20.98 -4.29
CA GLU A 28 -7.51 21.04 -3.00
C GLU A 28 -8.49 21.12 -1.83
N LYS A 29 -9.55 21.93 -1.95
CA LYS A 29 -10.57 22.04 -0.92
C LYS A 29 -11.32 20.73 -0.72
N GLU A 30 -11.77 20.08 -1.80
CA GLU A 30 -12.41 18.77 -1.72
C GLU A 30 -11.49 17.71 -1.12
N ALA A 31 -10.21 17.70 -1.49
CA ALA A 31 -9.22 16.78 -0.94
C ALA A 31 -8.98 17.02 0.56
N LEU A 32 -9.02 18.27 1.02
CA LEU A 32 -8.95 18.63 2.44
C LEU A 32 -10.21 18.18 3.19
N ASP A 33 -11.41 18.50 2.68
CA ASP A 33 -12.69 18.08 3.28
C ASP A 33 -12.76 16.56 3.43
N TYR A 34 -12.20 15.83 2.45
CA TYR A 34 -12.05 14.39 2.48
C TYR A 34 -11.12 13.93 3.60
N ILE A 35 -9.95 14.53 3.77
CA ILE A 35 -9.00 14.14 4.82
C ILE A 35 -9.56 14.32 6.23
N TYR A 36 -10.37 15.36 6.42
CA TYR A 36 -11.03 15.63 7.68
C TYR A 36 -12.37 14.91 7.84
N ASN A 37 -12.74 14.04 6.90
CA ASN A 37 -13.93 13.22 7.02
C ASN A 37 -13.68 12.05 7.98
N GLN A 38 -14.47 12.01 9.05
CA GLN A 38 -14.40 11.00 10.10
C GLN A 38 -14.62 9.56 9.59
N ASN A 39 -15.34 9.37 8.48
CA ASN A 39 -15.68 8.04 7.94
C ASN A 39 -14.52 7.33 7.23
N ILE A 40 -13.38 8.00 7.10
CA ILE A 40 -12.19 7.54 6.36
C ILE A 40 -10.89 7.89 7.10
N THR A 41 -11.03 8.09 8.41
CA THR A 41 -9.97 8.55 9.31
C THR A 41 -8.73 7.66 9.24
N GLU A 42 -8.89 6.35 9.07
CA GLU A 42 -7.80 5.39 8.99
C GLU A 42 -6.85 5.69 7.82
N TYR A 43 -7.40 6.13 6.68
CA TYR A 43 -6.63 6.48 5.50
C TYR A 43 -6.02 7.89 5.59
N SER A 44 -6.71 8.83 6.24
CA SER A 44 -6.21 10.19 6.42
C SER A 44 -5.13 10.28 7.50
N VAL A 45 -5.15 9.42 8.53
CA VAL A 45 -4.15 9.38 9.61
C VAL A 45 -2.74 9.13 9.09
N CYS A 46 -2.54 8.17 8.17
CA CYS A 46 -1.23 7.91 7.57
C CYS A 46 -0.68 9.17 6.88
N VAL A 47 -1.51 9.83 6.07
CA VAL A 47 -1.15 11.05 5.35
C VAL A 47 -0.86 12.20 6.31
N HIS A 48 -1.64 12.35 7.38
CA HIS A 48 -1.41 13.38 8.40
C HIS A 48 -0.11 13.16 9.16
N ILE A 49 0.18 11.93 9.60
CA ILE A 49 1.43 11.59 10.28
C ILE A 49 2.60 11.99 9.40
N LEU A 50 2.56 11.59 8.12
CA LEU A 50 3.61 11.88 7.17
C LEU A 50 3.75 13.38 6.88
N ALA A 51 2.63 14.07 6.62
CA ALA A 51 2.61 15.49 6.33
C ALA A 51 3.17 16.31 7.50
N ASN A 52 2.78 15.97 8.73
CA ASN A 52 3.33 16.60 9.94
C ASN A 52 4.82 16.29 10.11
N GLN A 53 5.23 15.05 9.86
CA GLN A 53 6.62 14.63 9.99
C GLN A 53 7.53 15.32 8.97
N LEU A 54 7.03 15.61 7.75
CA LEU A 54 7.78 16.32 6.71
C LEU A 54 7.52 17.83 6.68
N GLN A 55 6.58 18.34 7.49
CA GLN A 55 6.03 19.69 7.35
C GLN A 55 5.53 19.99 5.91
N CYS A 56 4.99 18.95 5.26
CA CYS A 56 4.50 19.01 3.89
C CYS A 56 3.13 19.70 3.85
N LYS A 57 3.06 20.84 3.15
CA LYS A 57 1.80 21.57 2.94
C LYS A 57 1.05 21.13 1.69
N ASP A 58 1.78 20.62 0.70
CA ASP A 58 1.19 20.07 -0.51
C ASP A 58 0.61 18.70 -0.20
N LEU A 59 -0.70 18.60 -0.35
CA LEU A 59 -1.41 17.39 0.02
C LEU A 59 -1.17 16.24 -0.96
N PHE A 60 -1.06 16.53 -2.25
CA PHE A 60 -0.84 15.53 -3.28
C PHE A 60 0.55 14.90 -3.16
N VAL A 61 1.56 15.70 -2.81
CA VAL A 61 2.90 15.19 -2.50
C VAL A 61 2.85 14.27 -1.28
N ALA A 62 2.12 14.65 -0.23
CA ALA A 62 1.95 13.79 0.95
C ALA A 62 1.29 12.45 0.59
N PHE A 63 0.23 12.44 -0.24
CA PHE A 63 -0.39 11.21 -0.73
C PHE A 63 0.57 10.34 -1.54
N GLN A 64 1.38 10.93 -2.43
CA GLN A 64 2.34 10.19 -3.24
C GLN A 64 3.39 9.48 -2.38
N ILE A 65 3.99 10.20 -1.43
CA ILE A 65 4.97 9.63 -0.51
C ILE A 65 4.30 8.56 0.37
N CYS A 66 3.10 8.84 0.90
CA CYS A 66 2.32 7.90 1.70
C CYS A 66 2.06 6.61 0.92
N SER A 67 1.66 6.69 -0.35
CA SER A 67 1.40 5.52 -1.18
C SER A 67 2.62 4.62 -1.31
N ILE A 68 3.82 5.18 -1.44
CA ILE A 68 5.05 4.40 -1.53
C ILE A 68 5.35 3.72 -0.18
N ILE A 69 5.28 4.47 0.92
CA ILE A 69 5.58 3.91 2.26
C ILE A 69 4.57 2.82 2.63
N THR A 70 3.28 3.05 2.37
CA THR A 70 2.25 2.03 2.60
C THR A 70 2.53 0.78 1.78
N ARG A 71 2.92 0.90 0.51
CA ARG A 71 3.30 -0.27 -0.30
C ARG A 71 4.51 -1.00 0.27
N LEU A 72 5.54 -0.27 0.70
CA LEU A 72 6.73 -0.84 1.34
C LEU A 72 6.38 -1.61 2.61
N VAL A 73 5.50 -1.05 3.44
CA VAL A 73 5.12 -1.63 4.73
C VAL A 73 4.20 -2.83 4.55
N LEU A 74 3.20 -2.75 3.66
CA LEU A 74 2.29 -3.87 3.39
C LEU A 74 3.02 -5.08 2.78
N ASN A 75 4.13 -4.84 2.09
CA ASN A 75 4.99 -5.87 1.52
C ASN A 75 6.30 -6.00 2.31
N PHE A 76 6.31 -5.68 3.60
CA PHE A 76 7.53 -5.76 4.40
C PHE A 76 7.87 -7.23 4.69
N PRO A 77 9.03 -7.75 4.27
CA PRO A 77 9.36 -9.16 4.47
C PRO A 77 9.60 -9.47 5.96
N LYS A 78 8.97 -10.53 6.48
CA LYS A 78 9.20 -11.02 7.84
C LYS A 78 10.68 -11.32 8.08
N ARG A 79 11.38 -11.85 7.08
CA ARG A 79 12.83 -12.15 7.16
C ARG A 79 13.71 -10.93 7.45
N LEU A 80 13.25 -9.71 7.11
CA LEU A 80 14.02 -8.48 7.32
C LEU A 80 13.85 -7.86 8.72
N ILE A 81 12.90 -8.32 9.53
CA ILE A 81 12.64 -7.79 10.88
C ILE A 81 13.88 -7.87 11.78
N GLY A 82 14.55 -9.03 11.79
CA GLY A 82 15.78 -9.20 12.58
C GLY A 82 16.88 -8.22 12.18
N LYS A 83 17.01 -7.95 10.86
CA LYS A 83 17.99 -7.00 10.33
C LYS A 83 17.69 -5.57 10.78
N VAL A 84 16.42 -5.16 10.77
CA VAL A 84 15.99 -3.84 11.28
C VAL A 84 16.34 -3.69 12.75
N LEU A 85 15.99 -4.68 13.58
CA LEU A 85 16.23 -4.61 15.03
C LEU A 85 17.72 -4.49 15.38
N VAL A 86 18.61 -5.07 14.57
CA VAL A 86 20.06 -5.01 14.79
C VAL A 86 20.67 -3.73 14.22
N SER A 87 20.22 -3.29 13.04
CA SER A 87 20.90 -2.23 12.29
C SER A 87 20.36 -0.83 12.61
N ALA A 88 19.07 -0.72 12.92
CA ALA A 88 18.40 0.55 13.11
C ALA A 88 18.76 1.15 14.47
N LYS A 89 19.30 2.36 14.46
CA LYS A 89 19.40 3.18 15.68
C LYS A 89 18.06 3.86 15.94
N ILE A 90 17.13 3.11 16.54
CA ILE A 90 15.73 3.54 16.70
C ILE A 90 15.64 4.85 17.50
N HIS A 91 16.40 5.00 18.59
CA HIS A 91 16.46 6.27 19.33
C HIS A 91 16.85 7.47 18.45
N ASP A 92 17.85 7.33 17.56
CA ASP A 92 18.26 8.38 16.63
C ASP A 92 17.18 8.70 15.58
N ILE A 93 16.41 7.69 15.16
CA ILE A 93 15.28 7.88 14.24
C ILE A 93 14.15 8.64 14.90
N LEU A 94 13.86 8.32 16.16
CA LEU A 94 12.76 8.91 16.92
C LEU A 94 13.13 10.24 17.59
N GLY A 95 14.43 10.59 17.64
CA GLY A 95 14.89 11.80 18.33
C GLY A 95 14.72 11.72 19.84
N ILE A 96 14.85 10.53 20.42
CA ILE A 96 14.71 10.27 21.86
C ILE A 96 16.04 9.83 22.48
N PRO A 97 16.23 9.95 23.80
CA PRO A 97 17.41 9.40 24.47
C PRO A 97 17.52 7.89 24.29
N LYS A 98 18.75 7.38 24.15
CA LYS A 98 19.01 5.94 24.08
C LYS A 98 18.55 5.25 25.37
N GLY A 99 17.84 4.13 25.24
CA GLY A 99 17.28 3.38 26.38
C GLY A 99 16.03 4.00 26.99
N HIS A 100 15.39 4.94 26.28
CA HIS A 100 14.09 5.45 26.65
C HIS A 100 13.01 4.35 26.46
N GLU A 101 12.04 4.24 27.37
CA GLU A 101 11.02 3.18 27.36
C GLU A 101 10.28 3.07 26.01
N PHE A 102 10.06 4.20 25.34
CA PHE A 102 9.46 4.23 24.00
C PHE A 102 10.29 3.50 22.93
N GLU A 103 11.61 3.49 23.03
CA GLU A 103 12.49 2.70 22.15
C GLU A 103 12.19 1.20 22.28
N ASP A 104 12.05 0.71 23.51
CA ASP A 104 11.76 -0.70 23.79
C ASP A 104 10.38 -1.11 23.26
N ARG A 105 9.36 -0.25 23.45
CA ARG A 105 8.02 -0.47 22.89
C ARG A 105 8.04 -0.55 21.36
N MET A 106 8.81 0.32 20.71
CA MET A 106 8.99 0.32 19.25
C MET A 106 9.71 -0.94 18.77
N GLN A 107 10.77 -1.36 19.46
CA GLN A 107 11.47 -2.62 19.16
C GLN A 107 10.55 -3.83 19.30
N GLN A 108 9.71 -3.89 20.34
CA GLN A 108 8.76 -4.98 20.53
C GLN A 108 7.70 -4.98 19.41
N GLY A 109 7.23 -3.81 19.00
CA GLY A 109 6.33 -3.65 17.86
C GLY A 109 6.92 -4.15 16.55
N ILE A 110 8.16 -3.78 16.25
CA ILE A 110 8.88 -4.26 15.06
C ILE A 110 9.06 -5.78 15.13
N ARG A 111 9.44 -6.32 16.29
CA ARG A 111 9.58 -7.77 16.50
C ARG A 111 8.29 -8.53 16.22
N ASN A 112 7.15 -7.95 16.58
CA ASN A 112 5.82 -8.49 16.33
C ASN A 112 5.28 -8.18 14.92
N HIS A 113 6.12 -7.66 14.03
CA HIS A 113 5.74 -7.31 12.66
C HIS A 113 4.56 -6.31 12.60
N ASN A 114 4.50 -5.36 13.53
CA ASN A 114 3.44 -4.37 13.54
C ASN A 114 3.66 -3.35 12.41
N LEU A 115 2.80 -3.42 11.39
CA LEU A 115 2.87 -2.58 10.19
C LEU A 115 2.73 -1.08 10.50
N GLY A 116 1.87 -0.70 11.45
CA GLY A 116 1.72 0.70 11.86
C GLY A 116 3.01 1.27 12.47
N ILE A 117 3.71 0.46 13.27
CA ILE A 117 5.00 0.83 13.87
C ILE A 117 6.10 0.94 12.80
N LEU A 118 6.14 0.02 11.83
CA LEU A 118 7.05 0.11 10.69
C LEU A 118 6.79 1.35 9.85
N TYR A 119 5.53 1.65 9.55
CA TYR A 119 5.11 2.86 8.83
C TYR A 119 5.58 4.13 9.55
N TYR A 120 5.27 4.23 10.84
CA TYR A 120 5.66 5.38 11.65
C TYR A 120 7.19 5.54 11.71
N LEU A 121 7.92 4.44 11.89
CA LEU A 121 9.38 4.48 11.94
C LEU A 121 10.00 4.94 10.60
N ILE A 122 9.47 4.48 9.46
CA ILE A 122 9.91 4.95 8.13
C ILE A 122 9.61 6.44 7.97
N CYS A 123 8.42 6.91 8.38
CA CYS A 123 8.09 8.34 8.36
C CYS A 123 9.10 9.15 9.18
N CYS A 124 9.43 8.70 10.40
CA CYS A 124 10.43 9.34 11.24
C CYS A 124 11.84 9.31 10.65
N ALA A 125 12.15 8.27 9.87
CA ALA A 125 13.44 8.12 9.22
C ALA A 125 13.64 9.04 8.00
N LEU A 126 12.56 9.55 7.40
CA LEU A 126 12.63 10.39 6.19
C LEU A 126 13.36 11.72 6.43
N PRO A 127 14.20 12.16 5.48
CA PRO A 127 14.69 13.53 5.41
C PRO A 127 13.55 14.54 5.28
N LYS A 128 13.62 15.68 5.98
CA LYS A 128 12.59 16.73 5.93
C LYS A 128 12.38 17.30 4.53
N ASP A 129 13.42 17.32 3.70
CA ASP A 129 13.39 17.85 2.34
C ASP A 129 12.83 16.86 1.30
N SER A 130 12.43 15.66 1.71
CA SER A 130 11.89 14.62 0.80
C SER A 130 10.61 15.06 0.06
N ALA A 131 9.85 15.98 0.66
CA ALA A 131 8.60 16.50 0.10
C ALA A 131 8.76 17.80 -0.69
N GLU A 132 9.96 18.38 -0.79
CA GLU A 132 10.13 19.66 -1.50
C GLU A 132 9.95 19.53 -3.02
N LYS A 133 10.34 18.39 -3.59
CA LYS A 133 10.28 18.12 -5.04
C LYS A 133 10.01 16.65 -5.28
N LYS A 134 9.25 16.34 -6.35
CA LYS A 134 8.96 14.96 -6.77
C LYS A 134 10.22 14.11 -6.98
N THR A 135 11.31 14.72 -7.47
CA THR A 135 12.60 14.05 -7.67
C THR A 135 13.32 13.65 -6.37
N LYS A 136 12.95 14.24 -5.23
CA LYS A 136 13.51 13.91 -3.91
C LYS A 136 12.77 12.80 -3.18
N ILE A 137 11.56 12.43 -3.63
CA ILE A 137 10.73 11.43 -2.96
C ILE A 137 11.44 10.08 -2.83
N VAL A 138 11.81 9.47 -3.97
CA VAL A 138 12.44 8.15 -3.99
C VAL A 138 13.80 8.14 -3.27
N PRO A 139 14.72 9.10 -3.53
CA PRO A 139 15.97 9.20 -2.77
C PRO A 139 15.76 9.38 -1.26
N GLY A 140 14.72 10.13 -0.86
CA GLY A 140 14.35 10.30 0.55
C GLY A 140 13.95 8.98 1.21
N ILE A 141 13.17 8.17 0.49
CA ILE A 141 12.75 6.83 0.94
C ILE A 141 13.93 5.86 1.01
N GLU A 142 14.82 5.87 0.03
CA GLU A 142 16.06 5.07 0.10
C GLU A 142 16.93 5.46 1.30
N LYS A 143 17.02 6.76 1.60
CA LYS A 143 17.73 7.25 2.79
C LYS A 143 17.02 6.87 4.09
N ALA A 144 15.70 6.83 4.12
CA ALA A 144 14.95 6.31 5.27
C ALA A 144 15.22 4.81 5.49
N LEU A 145 15.19 4.01 4.42
CA LEU A 145 15.49 2.57 4.48
C LEU A 145 16.93 2.30 4.88
N SER A 146 17.89 3.10 4.43
CA SER A 146 19.30 2.90 4.81
C SER A 146 19.53 3.14 6.30
N ARG A 147 18.79 4.06 6.95
CA ARG A 147 18.78 4.22 8.41
C ARG A 147 18.25 3.00 9.16
N LEU A 148 17.45 2.16 8.48
CA LEU A 148 16.95 0.88 8.98
C LEU A 148 17.86 -0.31 8.60
N GLY A 149 18.99 -0.05 7.91
CA GLY A 149 19.88 -1.10 7.40
C GLY A 149 19.38 -1.81 6.14
N LEU A 150 18.46 -1.18 5.40
CA LEU A 150 17.79 -1.76 4.24
C LEU A 150 18.06 -0.95 2.96
N SER A 151 17.73 -1.55 1.82
CA SER A 151 17.67 -0.88 0.53
C SER A 151 16.37 -1.25 -0.17
N LEU A 152 15.91 -0.43 -1.13
CA LEU A 152 14.73 -0.77 -1.94
C LEU A 152 14.91 -2.11 -2.65
N LYS A 153 16.12 -2.38 -3.15
CA LYS A 153 16.45 -3.66 -3.78
C LYS A 153 16.29 -4.83 -2.82
N THR A 154 16.91 -4.77 -1.64
CA THR A 154 16.79 -5.85 -0.64
C THR A 154 15.34 -6.08 -0.21
N MET A 155 14.56 -5.00 -0.06
CA MET A 155 13.13 -5.09 0.24
C MET A 155 12.39 -5.82 -0.88
N SER A 156 12.60 -5.41 -2.13
CA SER A 156 11.96 -6.01 -3.30
C SER A 156 12.32 -7.49 -3.46
N ASP A 157 13.61 -7.83 -3.32
CA ASP A 157 14.11 -9.19 -3.52
C ASP A 157 13.56 -10.16 -2.45
N GLU A 158 13.53 -9.75 -1.18
CA GLU A 158 12.99 -10.60 -0.10
C GLU A 158 11.46 -10.65 -0.12
N ALA A 159 10.78 -9.56 -0.49
CA ALA A 159 9.33 -9.56 -0.65
C ALA A 159 8.89 -10.46 -1.80
N ALA A 160 9.62 -10.46 -2.92
CA ALA A 160 9.37 -11.36 -4.04
C ALA A 160 9.43 -12.83 -3.61
N LYS A 161 10.43 -13.21 -2.79
CA LYS A 161 10.52 -14.58 -2.25
C LYS A 161 9.33 -14.95 -1.38
N GLU A 162 8.91 -14.07 -0.46
CA GLU A 162 7.74 -14.34 0.39
C GLU A 162 6.45 -14.43 -0.43
N VAL A 163 6.28 -13.59 -1.44
CA VAL A 163 5.14 -13.63 -2.36
C VAL A 163 5.14 -14.92 -3.20
N ASP A 164 6.29 -15.36 -3.70
CA ASP A 164 6.40 -16.61 -4.44
C ASP A 164 6.12 -17.83 -3.54
N GLU A 165 6.59 -17.81 -2.29
CA GLU A 165 6.33 -18.86 -1.29
C GLU A 165 4.83 -18.96 -0.99
N ILE A 166 4.17 -17.83 -0.70
CA ILE A 166 2.71 -17.76 -0.48
C ILE A 166 1.97 -18.20 -1.76
N GLY A 167 2.45 -17.75 -2.92
CA GLY A 167 1.88 -18.05 -4.21
C GLY A 167 1.83 -19.56 -4.48
N GLN A 168 2.95 -20.24 -4.22
CA GLN A 168 3.08 -21.69 -4.32
C GLN A 168 2.17 -22.42 -3.33
N GLU A 169 2.10 -21.98 -2.08
CA GLU A 169 1.22 -22.57 -1.07
C GLU A 169 -0.25 -22.51 -1.52
N LEU A 170 -0.71 -21.34 -1.93
CA LEU A 170 -2.10 -21.11 -2.35
C LEU A 170 -2.43 -21.80 -3.69
N SER A 171 -1.45 -22.00 -4.57
CA SER A 171 -1.64 -22.75 -5.82
C SER A 171 -2.01 -24.22 -5.59
N GLY A 172 -1.68 -24.77 -4.42
CA GLY A 172 -2.06 -26.12 -4.00
C GLY A 172 -3.48 -26.22 -3.39
N SER A 173 -4.23 -25.11 -3.36
CA SER A 173 -5.60 -25.10 -2.84
C SER A 173 -6.51 -26.05 -3.63
N LYS A 174 -7.48 -26.65 -2.92
CA LYS A 174 -8.56 -27.41 -3.56
C LYS A 174 -9.57 -26.53 -4.29
N LEU A 175 -9.65 -25.25 -3.90
CA LEU A 175 -10.50 -24.26 -4.54
C LEU A 175 -9.71 -23.64 -5.70
N SER A 176 -10.21 -23.84 -6.91
CA SER A 176 -9.51 -23.46 -8.14
C SER A 176 -9.31 -21.94 -8.25
N VAL A 177 -10.33 -21.17 -7.83
CA VAL A 177 -10.33 -19.71 -7.74
C VAL A 177 -9.19 -19.20 -6.87
N ILE A 178 -8.87 -19.87 -5.75
CA ILE A 178 -7.75 -19.46 -4.88
C ILE A 178 -6.42 -19.55 -5.64
N GLY A 179 -6.22 -20.61 -6.43
CA GLY A 179 -5.01 -20.77 -7.24
C GLY A 179 -4.87 -19.67 -8.29
N VAL A 180 -5.96 -19.34 -9.00
CA VAL A 180 -5.97 -18.29 -10.03
C VAL A 180 -5.78 -16.89 -9.41
N LEU A 181 -6.47 -16.59 -8.31
CA LEU A 181 -6.32 -15.33 -7.58
C LEU A 181 -4.91 -15.16 -7.02
N SER A 182 -4.33 -16.23 -6.48
CA SER A 182 -2.94 -16.26 -6.00
C SER A 182 -1.96 -15.91 -7.12
N GLN A 183 -2.05 -16.60 -8.26
CA GLN A 183 -1.16 -16.36 -9.39
C GLN A 183 -1.33 -14.94 -9.97
N SER A 184 -2.55 -14.41 -9.97
CA SER A 184 -2.85 -13.03 -10.35
C SER A 184 -2.25 -12.02 -9.36
N GLY A 185 -2.25 -12.34 -8.06
CA GLY A 185 -1.58 -11.56 -7.03
C GLY A 185 -0.06 -11.51 -7.21
N VAL A 186 0.57 -12.65 -7.50
CA VAL A 186 2.01 -12.74 -7.80
C VAL A 186 2.37 -11.93 -9.05
N ASP A 187 1.59 -12.07 -10.13
CA ASP A 187 1.77 -11.30 -11.37
C ASP A 187 1.65 -9.78 -11.11
N ASN A 188 0.62 -9.36 -10.38
CA ASN A 188 0.45 -7.96 -9.99
C ASN A 188 1.62 -7.44 -9.15
N PHE A 189 2.09 -8.22 -8.19
CA PHE A 189 3.22 -7.84 -7.35
C PHE A 189 4.47 -7.55 -8.20
N GLN A 190 4.78 -8.42 -9.16
CA GLN A 190 5.94 -8.25 -10.05
C GLN A 190 5.81 -7.01 -10.96
N LYS A 191 4.59 -6.65 -11.34
CA LYS A 191 4.30 -5.49 -12.21
C LYS A 191 4.26 -4.15 -11.46
N ILE A 192 4.14 -4.16 -10.13
CA ILE A 192 4.01 -2.93 -9.32
C ILE A 192 5.36 -2.55 -8.69
N PRO A 193 6.03 -1.48 -9.17
CA PRO A 193 7.28 -1.04 -8.57
C PRO A 193 7.06 -0.48 -7.17
N PHE A 194 7.95 -0.85 -6.24
CA PHE A 194 7.91 -0.37 -4.86
C PHE A 194 8.04 1.15 -4.79
N SER A 195 8.81 1.76 -5.68
CA SER A 195 9.04 3.22 -5.75
C SER A 195 7.97 3.99 -6.52
N SER A 196 6.97 3.33 -7.11
CA SER A 196 5.98 4.01 -7.95
C SER A 196 5.02 4.88 -7.12
N THR A 197 4.77 6.10 -7.59
CA THR A 197 3.76 7.00 -6.98
C THR A 197 2.35 6.71 -7.46
N SER A 198 2.20 5.90 -8.51
CA SER A 198 0.91 5.49 -9.06
C SER A 198 0.88 4.00 -9.42
N LEU A 199 -0.32 3.46 -9.67
CA LEU A 199 -0.51 2.13 -10.24
C LEU A 199 -1.00 2.26 -11.68
N ASP A 200 -0.43 1.43 -12.55
CA ASP A 200 -0.86 1.32 -13.94
C ASP A 200 -1.86 0.16 -14.06
N PHE A 201 -3.14 0.46 -13.82
CA PHE A 201 -4.19 -0.54 -13.76
C PHE A 201 -4.40 -1.30 -15.09
N SER A 202 -4.01 -0.74 -16.24
CA SER A 202 -4.13 -1.43 -17.54
C SER A 202 -3.11 -2.56 -17.73
N LYS A 203 -2.15 -2.73 -16.81
CA LYS A 203 -1.18 -3.85 -16.83
C LYS A 203 -1.50 -4.94 -15.82
N LEU A 204 -2.39 -4.65 -14.88
CA LEU A 204 -2.68 -5.54 -13.76
C LEU A 204 -3.71 -6.60 -14.15
N SER A 205 -3.61 -7.75 -13.49
CA SER A 205 -4.60 -8.81 -13.50
C SER A 205 -5.66 -8.49 -12.45
N LEU A 206 -6.78 -7.89 -12.87
CA LEU A 206 -7.89 -7.44 -12.01
C LEU A 206 -9.18 -8.17 -12.39
N PRO A 207 -10.05 -8.51 -11.43
CA PRO A 207 -11.33 -9.13 -11.75
C PRO A 207 -12.22 -8.15 -12.54
N THR A 208 -13.24 -8.68 -13.23
CA THR A 208 -14.35 -7.87 -13.71
C THR A 208 -15.06 -7.21 -12.52
N VAL A 209 -15.88 -6.20 -12.80
CA VAL A 209 -16.73 -5.55 -11.78
C VAL A 209 -18.18 -5.58 -12.21
N TYR A 210 -19.10 -5.63 -11.26
CA TYR A 210 -20.51 -5.35 -11.54
C TYR A 210 -20.75 -3.84 -11.63
N LEU A 211 -21.44 -3.44 -12.68
CA LEU A 211 -22.04 -2.11 -12.79
C LEU A 211 -23.36 -2.08 -12.00
N GLY A 212 -23.90 -0.87 -11.78
CA GLY A 212 -25.14 -0.68 -11.01
C GLY A 212 -26.39 -1.32 -11.63
N ASP A 213 -26.31 -1.75 -12.88
CA ASP A 213 -27.34 -2.49 -13.61
C ASP A 213 -27.11 -4.02 -13.59
N GLY A 214 -26.10 -4.51 -12.87
CA GLY A 214 -25.75 -5.92 -12.77
C GLY A 214 -24.98 -6.45 -13.98
N VAL A 215 -24.56 -5.60 -14.92
CA VAL A 215 -23.71 -6.01 -16.03
C VAL A 215 -22.27 -6.14 -15.56
N GLU A 216 -21.64 -7.27 -15.86
CA GLU A 216 -20.19 -7.41 -15.70
C GLU A 216 -19.45 -6.53 -16.72
N ALA A 217 -18.57 -5.68 -16.21
CA ALA A 217 -17.75 -4.81 -17.02
C ALA A 217 -16.26 -4.98 -16.70
N ARG A 218 -15.46 -4.89 -17.75
CA ARG A 218 -14.01 -4.75 -17.64
C ARG A 218 -13.65 -3.28 -17.70
N VAL A 219 -13.29 -2.71 -16.55
CA VAL A 219 -12.93 -1.28 -16.46
C VAL A 219 -11.54 -1.01 -17.04
N PHE A 220 -10.60 -1.93 -16.83
CA PHE A 220 -9.23 -1.81 -17.30
C PHE A 220 -8.92 -2.93 -18.30
N GLY A 221 -8.63 -2.55 -19.54
CA GLY A 221 -8.31 -3.50 -20.60
C GLY A 221 -6.88 -4.01 -20.45
N ASN A 222 -6.73 -5.32 -20.23
CA ASN A 222 -5.46 -6.03 -20.26
C ASN A 222 -5.69 -7.41 -20.90
N GLU A 223 -5.08 -7.66 -22.06
CA GLU A 223 -5.20 -8.94 -22.77
C GLU A 223 -4.49 -10.07 -22.00
N GLU A 224 -3.42 -9.75 -21.27
CA GLU A 224 -2.63 -10.69 -20.46
C GLU A 224 -3.21 -10.89 -19.04
N ASN A 225 -4.39 -10.33 -18.74
CA ASN A 225 -5.00 -10.47 -17.43
C ASN A 225 -5.41 -11.93 -17.18
N LEU A 226 -4.82 -12.53 -16.15
CA LEU A 226 -5.02 -13.92 -15.77
C LEU A 226 -6.46 -14.22 -15.31
N LEU A 227 -7.22 -13.20 -14.93
CA LEU A 227 -8.62 -13.28 -14.52
C LEU A 227 -9.60 -13.10 -15.69
N ASN A 228 -9.13 -13.04 -16.93
CA ASN A 228 -9.98 -12.78 -18.10
C ASN A 228 -11.05 -13.84 -18.36
N ASN A 229 -10.85 -15.07 -17.89
CA ASN A 229 -11.71 -16.21 -18.18
C ASN A 229 -12.57 -16.65 -16.98
N ILE A 230 -12.57 -15.89 -15.89
CA ILE A 230 -13.31 -16.23 -14.68
C ILE A 230 -14.27 -15.08 -14.33
N GLY A 231 -15.55 -15.43 -14.15
CA GLY A 231 -16.59 -14.45 -13.79
C GLY A 231 -16.54 -14.09 -12.30
N ILE A 232 -17.15 -12.96 -11.93
CA ILE A 232 -17.24 -12.59 -10.50
C ILE A 232 -18.15 -13.56 -9.76
N GLU A 233 -19.25 -13.97 -10.40
CA GLU A 233 -20.18 -14.98 -9.88
C GLU A 233 -19.44 -16.30 -9.58
N GLU A 234 -18.62 -16.79 -10.51
CA GLU A 234 -17.84 -18.01 -10.30
C GLU A 234 -16.83 -17.88 -9.16
N ILE A 235 -16.14 -16.73 -9.08
CA ILE A 235 -15.26 -16.42 -7.94
C ILE A 235 -16.06 -16.43 -6.63
N PHE A 236 -17.22 -15.78 -6.61
CA PHE A 236 -18.04 -15.65 -5.42
C PHE A 236 -18.58 -17.00 -4.95
N ASP A 237 -19.15 -17.80 -5.85
CA ASP A 237 -19.79 -19.08 -5.52
C ASP A 237 -18.79 -20.05 -4.88
N GLU A 238 -17.61 -20.24 -5.49
CA GLU A 238 -16.60 -21.17 -4.95
C GLU A 238 -16.03 -20.68 -3.60
N LEU A 239 -15.82 -19.37 -3.44
CA LEU A 239 -15.35 -18.80 -2.17
C LEU A 239 -16.44 -18.86 -1.08
N TYR A 240 -17.70 -18.65 -1.43
CA TYR A 240 -18.82 -18.68 -0.51
C TYR A 240 -19.06 -20.10 0.02
N GLU A 241 -19.00 -21.12 -0.83
CA GLU A 241 -19.04 -22.52 -0.39
C GLU A 241 -17.93 -22.83 0.64
N GLY A 242 -16.72 -22.31 0.39
CA GLY A 242 -15.61 -22.40 1.34
C GLY A 242 -15.90 -21.71 2.67
N HIS A 243 -16.48 -20.50 2.62
CA HIS A 243 -16.87 -19.75 3.81
C HIS A 243 -17.94 -20.49 4.64
N GLU A 244 -19.02 -20.97 4.01
CA GLU A 244 -20.07 -21.74 4.70
C GLU A 244 -19.54 -23.02 5.34
N TRP A 245 -18.53 -23.66 4.73
CA TRP A 245 -17.87 -24.80 5.34
C TRP A 245 -17.11 -24.41 6.62
N VAL A 246 -16.38 -23.29 6.59
CA VAL A 246 -15.66 -22.78 7.77
C VAL A 246 -16.63 -22.39 8.88
N GLU A 247 -17.74 -21.72 8.55
CA GLU A 247 -18.76 -21.36 9.54
C GLU A 247 -19.35 -22.59 10.22
N ARG A 248 -19.79 -23.59 9.46
CA ARG A 248 -20.31 -24.86 10.01
C ARG A 248 -19.29 -25.58 10.89
N PHE A 249 -18.01 -25.57 10.50
CA PHE A 249 -16.96 -26.15 11.31
C PHE A 249 -16.76 -25.38 12.63
N SER A 250 -16.76 -24.05 12.57
CA SER A 250 -16.61 -23.20 13.76
C SER A 250 -17.77 -23.36 14.74
N GLU A 251 -19.00 -23.45 14.23
CA GLU A 251 -20.19 -23.75 15.03
C GLU A 251 -20.06 -25.12 15.72
N ALA A 252 -19.61 -26.14 14.98
CA ALA A 252 -19.41 -27.48 15.54
C ALA A 252 -18.30 -27.57 16.60
N CYS A 253 -17.30 -26.67 16.58
CA CYS A 253 -16.25 -26.60 17.59
C CYS A 253 -16.62 -25.77 18.83
N THR A 254 -17.70 -24.98 18.77
CA THR A 254 -18.18 -24.16 19.89
C THR A 254 -19.39 -24.77 20.61
N ALA A 255 -19.98 -25.83 20.06
CA ALA A 255 -21.01 -26.69 20.66
C ALA A 255 -20.40 -27.84 21.49
#